data_AF-A0A7J9PVD7-F1
#
_entry.id   AF-A0A7J9PVD7-F1
#
_cell.length_a   1.000
_cell.length_b   1.000
_cell.length_c   1.000
_cell.angle_alpha   90.00
_cell.angle_beta   90.00
_cell.angle_gamma   90.00
#
_symmetry.space_group_name_H-M   'P 1'
#
loop_
_entity.id
_entity.type
_entity.pdbx_description
1 polymer ?
#
loop_
_entity_poly.entity_id
_entity_poly.type
_entity_poly.pdbx_seq_one_letter_code
_entity_poly.pdbx_strand_id
1 'polypeptide(L)'
;MQIIGKKPQKFALQYVVRGVKFKGIKITDTVIDRIDCSGILWEMVEQIEEFIRKNIRLLSFRTPESFAREDKFEYPIQALREAVINALIHRDYREPADVRVFIFDNSIKVVNPGGFPKDVTPEKPIHKPVNPTLCNLMYDVGFIEKYGSGIYMMKELCKKWENEEPRYELHPLETNIYFSSPVAEPTLVDIEDVTAKLNERQKQGLESAHRRGFITRRDYMGICKVSHTIAHKDLKKMVNMGFLTVRGKGRGVIYIVRVRGDD
;
A
#
# COMPACT_ATOMS: atom_id res chain seq x y z
N MET A 1 -14.98 -28.52 13.63
CA MET A 1 -13.66 -27.90 13.38
C MET A 1 -12.92 -28.67 12.28
N GLN A 2 -13.35 -28.50 11.02
CA GLN A 2 -12.82 -29.22 9.84
C GLN A 2 -11.60 -28.53 9.19
N ILE A 3 -11.15 -27.41 9.78
CA ILE A 3 -10.16 -26.50 9.20
C ILE A 3 -8.70 -26.96 9.44
N ILE A 4 -8.47 -27.88 10.39
CA ILE A 4 -7.13 -28.32 10.82
C ILE A 4 -6.63 -29.56 10.03
N GLY A 5 -7.45 -30.12 9.14
CA GLY A 5 -7.05 -31.27 8.31
C GLY A 5 -6.03 -30.89 7.23
N LYS A 6 -5.32 -31.87 6.66
CA LYS A 6 -4.32 -31.65 5.58
C LYS A 6 -4.87 -30.94 4.33
N LYS A 7 -6.19 -30.99 4.11
CA LYS A 7 -6.90 -30.34 3.00
C LYS A 7 -8.27 -29.87 3.48
N PRO A 8 -8.35 -28.74 4.21
CA PRO A 8 -9.61 -28.26 4.78
C PRO A 8 -10.62 -27.88 3.68
N GLN A 9 -10.14 -27.60 2.46
CA GLN A 9 -10.94 -27.28 1.29
C GLN A 9 -11.82 -28.44 0.79
N LYS A 10 -11.53 -29.68 1.21
CA LYS A 10 -12.43 -30.83 0.94
C LYS A 10 -13.78 -30.70 1.64
N PHE A 11 -13.82 -29.95 2.73
CA PHE A 11 -15.02 -29.76 3.53
C PHE A 11 -15.74 -28.45 3.20
N ALA A 12 -14.97 -27.42 2.84
CA ALA A 12 -15.50 -26.11 2.50
C ALA A 12 -14.52 -25.40 1.54
N LEU A 13 -14.95 -25.17 0.29
CA LEU A 13 -14.11 -24.59 -0.77
C LEU A 13 -13.60 -23.19 -0.44
N GLN A 14 -14.29 -22.46 0.43
CA GLN A 14 -13.94 -21.11 0.86
C GLN A 14 -12.81 -21.04 1.90
N TYR A 15 -12.25 -22.18 2.33
CA TYR A 15 -11.10 -22.21 3.24
C TYR A 15 -9.80 -21.97 2.47
N VAL A 16 -9.73 -20.84 1.78
CA VAL A 16 -8.61 -20.39 0.96
C VAL A 16 -8.27 -18.94 1.29
N VAL A 17 -7.05 -18.54 0.98
CA VAL A 17 -6.67 -17.12 0.90
C VAL A 17 -6.52 -16.77 -0.56
N ARG A 18 -7.25 -15.76 -1.05
CA ARG A 18 -7.10 -15.32 -2.45
C ARG A 18 -6.23 -14.09 -2.53
N GLY A 19 -5.15 -14.17 -3.30
CA GLY A 19 -4.33 -13.03 -3.67
C GLY A 19 -4.73 -12.51 -5.04
N VAL A 20 -4.91 -11.19 -5.18
CA VAL A 20 -5.19 -10.55 -6.48
C VAL A 20 -4.36 -9.28 -6.60
N LYS A 21 -3.57 -9.17 -7.68
CA LYS A 21 -2.86 -7.95 -8.06
C LYS A 21 -3.65 -7.21 -9.14
N PHE A 22 -3.93 -5.94 -8.89
CA PHE A 22 -4.60 -5.04 -9.82
C PHE A 22 -3.60 -4.06 -10.43
N LYS A 23 -3.88 -3.61 -11.66
CA LYS A 23 -3.22 -2.48 -12.33
C LYS A 23 -4.00 -1.20 -12.07
N GLY A 24 -3.81 -0.62 -10.89
CA GLY A 24 -4.46 0.60 -10.45
C GLY A 24 -4.79 0.57 -8.97
N ILE A 25 -5.81 1.33 -8.57
CA ILE A 25 -6.19 1.58 -7.17
C ILE A 25 -7.60 1.07 -6.84
N LYS A 26 -8.33 0.52 -7.81
CA LYS A 26 -9.70 0.04 -7.67
C LYS A 26 -9.78 -1.44 -7.99
N ILE A 27 -10.75 -2.10 -7.36
CA ILE A 27 -11.06 -3.52 -7.62
C ILE A 27 -11.61 -3.72 -9.04
N THR A 28 -12.16 -2.67 -9.66
CA THR A 28 -12.61 -2.68 -11.07
C THR A 28 -11.46 -2.62 -12.07
N ASP A 29 -10.24 -2.35 -11.62
CA ASP A 29 -9.09 -2.24 -12.50
C ASP A 29 -8.64 -3.62 -13.02
N THR A 30 -7.75 -3.62 -14.00
CA THR A 30 -7.32 -4.85 -14.66
C THR A 30 -6.55 -5.75 -13.70
N VAL A 31 -6.97 -7.02 -13.58
CA VAL A 31 -6.24 -8.03 -12.81
C VAL A 31 -4.99 -8.45 -13.58
N ILE A 32 -3.81 -8.29 -12.96
CA ILE A 32 -2.51 -8.65 -13.52
C ILE A 32 -2.11 -10.07 -13.09
N ASP A 33 -2.29 -10.39 -11.82
CA ASP A 33 -1.87 -11.68 -11.25
C ASP A 33 -2.90 -12.12 -10.19
N ARG A 34 -3.05 -13.43 -9.99
CA ARG A 34 -3.95 -13.98 -8.98
C ARG A 34 -3.46 -15.33 -8.48
N ILE A 35 -3.77 -15.65 -7.24
CA ILE A 35 -3.50 -16.94 -6.63
C ILE A 35 -4.65 -17.33 -5.68
N ASP A 36 -5.00 -18.62 -5.69
CA ASP A 36 -5.87 -19.21 -4.69
C ASP A 36 -5.00 -20.09 -3.78
N CYS A 37 -4.60 -19.57 -2.62
CA CYS A 37 -3.77 -20.28 -1.66
C CYS A 37 -4.60 -21.32 -0.91
N SER A 38 -4.17 -22.58 -0.96
CA SER A 38 -4.87 -23.72 -0.35
C SER A 38 -3.91 -24.64 0.40
N GLY A 39 -4.43 -25.65 1.08
CA GLY A 39 -3.67 -26.51 1.99
C GLY A 39 -3.93 -26.16 3.46
N ILE A 40 -2.98 -26.50 4.31
CA ILE A 40 -3.03 -26.16 5.75
C ILE A 40 -2.70 -24.69 6.00
N LEU A 41 -2.90 -24.24 7.24
CA LEU A 41 -2.90 -22.81 7.54
C LEU A 41 -1.56 -22.12 7.21
N TRP A 42 -0.44 -22.72 7.58
CA TRP A 42 0.88 -22.15 7.29
C TRP A 42 1.26 -22.24 5.82
N GLU A 43 0.89 -23.30 5.10
CA GLU A 43 1.08 -23.38 3.65
C GLU A 43 0.34 -22.24 2.93
N MET A 44 -0.87 -21.89 3.39
CA MET A 44 -1.61 -20.75 2.84
C MET A 44 -0.91 -19.41 3.12
N VAL A 45 -0.32 -19.24 4.31
CA VAL A 45 0.44 -18.05 4.70
C VAL A 45 1.75 -17.93 3.91
N GLU A 46 2.46 -19.04 3.68
CA GLU A 46 3.68 -19.08 2.87
C GLU A 46 3.39 -18.73 1.41
N GLN A 47 2.39 -19.36 0.81
CA GLN A 47 1.99 -19.10 -0.59
C GLN A 47 1.59 -17.63 -0.81
N ILE A 48 0.82 -17.04 0.10
CA ILE A 48 0.40 -15.64 -0.07
C ILE A 48 1.55 -14.67 0.20
N GLU A 49 2.47 -14.98 1.09
CA GLU A 49 3.68 -14.18 1.27
C GLU A 49 4.56 -14.19 0.02
N GLU A 50 4.79 -15.35 -0.59
CA GLU A 50 5.52 -15.45 -1.86
C GLU A 50 4.83 -14.65 -2.96
N PHE A 51 3.50 -14.74 -3.05
CA PHE A 51 2.71 -13.95 -3.98
C PHE A 51 2.85 -12.44 -3.74
N ILE A 52 2.81 -11.99 -2.49
CA ILE A 52 3.03 -10.59 -2.12
C ILE A 52 4.44 -10.16 -2.56
N ARG A 53 5.49 -10.91 -2.18
CA ARG A 53 6.88 -10.59 -2.53
C ARG A 53 7.11 -10.46 -4.03
N LYS A 54 6.44 -11.29 -4.84
CA LYS A 54 6.48 -11.25 -6.31
C LYS A 54 5.78 -10.02 -6.88
N ASN A 55 4.78 -9.49 -6.19
CA ASN A 55 3.87 -8.45 -6.70
C ASN A 55 4.05 -7.06 -6.07
N ILE A 56 5.02 -6.90 -5.17
CA ILE A 56 5.41 -5.61 -4.59
C ILE A 56 6.79 -5.18 -5.08
N ARG A 57 7.12 -3.90 -4.91
CA ARG A 57 8.40 -3.37 -5.38
C ARG A 57 9.53 -3.73 -4.42
N LEU A 58 10.68 -4.02 -5.00
CA LEU A 58 11.95 -3.97 -4.31
C LEU A 58 12.53 -2.57 -4.48
N LEU A 59 12.48 -1.78 -3.42
CA LEU A 59 13.05 -0.45 -3.35
C LEU A 59 14.53 -0.59 -3.03
N SER A 60 15.33 0.30 -3.56
CA SER A 60 16.76 0.17 -3.44
C SER A 60 17.39 1.50 -3.13
N PHE A 61 18.11 1.52 -2.01
CA PHE A 61 18.65 2.72 -1.40
C PHE A 61 20.17 2.66 -1.40
N ARG A 62 20.80 3.82 -1.50
CA ARG A 62 22.23 4.00 -1.19
C ARG A 62 22.30 4.68 0.16
N THR A 63 22.83 4.00 1.17
CA THR A 63 23.07 4.61 2.46
C THR A 63 24.27 5.56 2.37
N PRO A 64 24.25 6.73 3.03
CA PRO A 64 25.41 7.63 3.06
C PRO A 64 26.66 6.99 3.70
N GLU A 65 26.44 5.95 4.50
CA GLU A 65 27.42 5.27 5.34
C GLU A 65 28.14 4.12 4.60
N SER A 66 27.65 3.70 3.44
CA SER A 66 28.18 2.56 2.69
C SER A 66 28.00 2.70 1.19
N PHE A 67 29.00 2.28 0.41
CA PHE A 67 28.85 2.13 -1.04
C PHE A 67 27.95 0.93 -1.42
N ALA A 68 27.56 0.11 -0.44
CA ALA A 68 26.67 -1.02 -0.66
C ALA A 68 25.22 -0.56 -0.88
N ARG A 69 24.57 -1.19 -1.85
CA ARG A 69 23.16 -1.00 -2.15
C ARG A 69 22.34 -1.83 -1.18
N GLU A 70 21.39 -1.22 -0.50
CA GLU A 70 20.44 -1.93 0.37
C GLU A 70 19.09 -2.04 -0.33
N ASP A 71 18.68 -3.28 -0.58
CA ASP A 71 17.40 -3.62 -1.19
C ASP A 71 16.37 -3.92 -0.09
N LYS A 72 15.25 -3.21 -0.11
CA LYS A 72 14.17 -3.28 0.88
C LYS A 72 12.84 -3.37 0.15
N PHE A 73 11.96 -4.26 0.58
CA PHE A 73 10.61 -4.31 0.02
C PHE A 73 9.82 -3.04 0.37
N GLU A 74 8.87 -2.68 -0.48
CA GLU A 74 7.96 -1.54 -0.30
C GLU A 74 7.12 -1.60 0.99
N TYR A 75 6.90 -2.79 1.51
CA TYR A 75 6.13 -3.03 2.73
C TYR A 75 6.90 -3.94 3.70
N PRO A 76 6.70 -3.80 5.02
CA PRO A 76 7.23 -4.74 5.99
C PRO A 76 6.50 -6.08 5.86
N ILE A 77 7.15 -7.07 5.25
CA ILE A 77 6.57 -8.40 5.01
C ILE A 77 6.05 -9.05 6.30
N GLN A 78 6.78 -8.87 7.41
CA GLN A 78 6.36 -9.40 8.71
C GLN A 78 5.02 -8.82 9.18
N ALA A 79 4.72 -7.55 8.91
CA ALA A 79 3.44 -6.96 9.27
C ALA A 79 2.29 -7.47 8.38
N LEU A 80 2.56 -7.65 7.08
CA LEU A 80 1.59 -8.24 6.15
C LEU A 80 1.28 -9.70 6.53
N ARG A 81 2.31 -10.47 6.90
CA ARG A 81 2.17 -11.85 7.39
C ARG A 81 1.27 -11.88 8.63
N GLU A 82 1.53 -11.02 9.61
CA GLU A 82 0.73 -10.91 10.83
C GLU A 82 -0.74 -10.56 10.52
N ALA A 83 -0.99 -9.62 9.59
CA ALA A 83 -2.34 -9.27 9.17
C ALA A 83 -3.09 -10.45 8.56
N VAL A 84 -2.44 -11.24 7.72
CA VAL A 84 -3.04 -12.43 7.10
C VAL A 84 -3.29 -13.54 8.13
N ILE A 85 -2.33 -13.79 9.03
CA ILE A 85 -2.51 -14.76 10.11
C ILE A 85 -3.68 -14.36 11.01
N ASN A 86 -3.76 -13.08 11.39
CA ASN A 86 -4.88 -12.56 12.17
C ASN A 86 -6.21 -12.71 11.42
N ALA A 87 -6.24 -12.45 10.12
CA ALA A 87 -7.43 -12.69 9.31
C ALA A 87 -7.86 -14.16 9.38
N LEU A 88 -6.93 -15.11 9.22
CA LEU A 88 -7.26 -16.54 9.24
C LEU A 88 -7.68 -17.05 10.62
N ILE A 89 -7.07 -16.55 11.71
CA ILE A 89 -7.42 -16.95 13.08
C ILE A 89 -8.75 -16.34 13.51
N HIS A 90 -9.02 -15.10 13.10
CA HIS A 90 -10.21 -14.36 13.52
C HIS A 90 -11.35 -14.39 12.49
N ARG A 91 -11.19 -15.13 11.38
CA ARG A 91 -12.24 -15.33 10.38
C ARG A 91 -13.49 -15.94 10.99
N ASP A 92 -14.66 -15.44 10.61
CA ASP A 92 -15.91 -16.16 10.82
C ASP A 92 -16.04 -17.30 9.81
N TYR A 93 -15.73 -18.52 10.25
CA TYR A 93 -15.77 -19.70 9.38
C TYR A 93 -17.19 -20.17 8.99
N ARG A 94 -18.23 -19.52 9.52
CA ARG A 94 -19.63 -19.75 9.14
C ARG A 94 -19.98 -18.97 7.87
N GLU A 95 -19.27 -17.89 7.58
CA GLU A 95 -19.47 -17.10 6.37
C GLU A 95 -18.87 -17.82 5.14
N PRO A 96 -19.54 -17.75 3.98
CA PRO A 96 -19.02 -18.34 2.75
C PRO A 96 -17.89 -17.50 2.11
N ALA A 97 -17.72 -16.24 2.54
CA ALA A 97 -16.68 -15.35 2.03
C ALA A 97 -15.29 -15.80 2.49
N ASP A 98 -14.30 -15.70 1.62
CA ASP A 98 -12.90 -16.06 1.86
C ASP A 98 -12.04 -14.86 2.31
N VAL A 99 -10.86 -15.15 2.89
CA VAL A 99 -9.86 -14.11 3.17
C VAL A 99 -9.24 -13.68 1.85
N ARG A 100 -9.18 -12.38 1.60
CA ARG A 100 -8.65 -11.83 0.34
C ARG A 100 -7.53 -10.84 0.61
N VAL A 101 -6.47 -10.91 -0.19
CA VAL A 101 -5.38 -9.95 -0.19
C VAL A 101 -5.35 -9.29 -1.56
N PHE A 102 -5.73 -8.01 -1.61
CA PHE A 102 -5.69 -7.21 -2.81
C PHE A 102 -4.44 -6.34 -2.80
N ILE A 103 -3.66 -6.43 -3.87
CA ILE A 103 -2.48 -5.60 -4.08
C ILE A 103 -2.86 -4.58 -5.17
N PHE A 104 -2.89 -3.32 -4.78
CA PHE A 104 -3.05 -2.17 -5.67
C PHE A 104 -1.68 -1.58 -5.98
N ASP A 105 -1.63 -0.53 -6.81
CA ASP A 105 -0.37 0.15 -7.13
C ASP A 105 0.12 1.06 -5.99
N ASN A 106 -0.78 1.50 -5.11
CA ASN A 106 -0.46 2.37 -3.98
C ASN A 106 -0.72 1.74 -2.60
N SER A 107 -1.28 0.53 -2.53
CA SER A 107 -1.72 -0.04 -1.26
C SER A 107 -1.91 -1.55 -1.32
N ILE A 108 -1.89 -2.19 -0.15
CA ILE A 108 -2.34 -3.57 0.02
C ILE A 108 -3.54 -3.58 0.97
N LYS A 109 -4.62 -4.26 0.58
CA LYS A 109 -5.82 -4.46 1.38
C LYS A 109 -5.95 -5.93 1.77
N VAL A 110 -5.98 -6.21 3.07
CA VAL A 110 -6.34 -7.52 3.62
C VAL A 110 -7.81 -7.47 4.04
N VAL A 111 -8.62 -8.36 3.49
CA VAL A 111 -10.06 -8.49 3.72
C VAL A 111 -10.30 -9.75 4.55
N ASN A 112 -10.84 -9.57 5.76
CA ASN A 112 -11.21 -10.65 6.64
C ASN A 112 -12.74 -10.73 6.79
N PRO A 113 -13.37 -11.87 6.45
CA PRO A 113 -14.77 -12.15 6.81
C PRO A 113 -14.93 -12.22 8.33
N GLY A 114 -15.76 -11.34 8.89
CA GLY A 114 -16.00 -11.21 10.32
C GLY A 114 -15.51 -9.87 10.89
N GLY A 115 -16.23 -9.38 11.90
CA GLY A 115 -15.89 -8.18 12.65
C GLY A 115 -15.03 -8.46 13.88
N PHE A 116 -14.52 -7.39 14.49
CA PHE A 116 -13.90 -7.47 15.81
C PHE A 116 -14.91 -7.94 16.87
N PRO A 117 -14.48 -8.74 17.87
CA PRO A 117 -15.33 -9.08 19.00
C PRO A 117 -15.79 -7.82 19.75
N LYS A 118 -16.93 -7.92 20.43
CA LYS A 118 -17.44 -6.83 21.28
C LYS A 118 -16.34 -6.35 22.25
N ASP A 119 -16.20 -5.03 22.35
CA ASP A 119 -15.26 -4.30 23.20
C ASP A 119 -13.77 -4.42 22.79
N VAL A 120 -13.49 -4.94 21.60
CA VAL A 120 -12.14 -5.03 21.03
C VAL A 120 -12.02 -4.09 19.83
N THR A 121 -10.97 -3.27 19.77
CA THR A 121 -10.69 -2.39 18.62
C THR A 121 -9.19 -2.39 18.28
N PRO A 122 -8.80 -1.87 17.11
CA PRO A 122 -7.38 -1.70 16.76
C PRO A 122 -6.60 -0.75 17.70
N GLU A 123 -7.28 0.16 18.39
CA GLU A 123 -6.71 1.07 19.39
C GLU A 123 -6.60 0.42 20.76
N LYS A 124 -7.55 -0.49 21.07
CA LYS A 124 -7.60 -1.27 22.29
C LYS A 124 -7.66 -2.76 21.96
N PRO A 125 -6.58 -3.35 21.41
CA PRO A 125 -6.53 -4.76 21.10
C PRO A 125 -6.57 -5.56 22.40
N ILE A 126 -7.42 -6.58 22.42
CA ILE A 126 -7.57 -7.53 23.53
C ILE A 126 -7.43 -8.91 22.91
N HIS A 127 -6.64 -9.78 23.54
CA HIS A 127 -6.49 -11.15 23.10
C HIS A 127 -7.79 -11.94 23.32
N LYS A 128 -8.65 -11.95 22.30
CA LYS A 128 -9.93 -12.66 22.26
C LYS A 128 -10.12 -13.32 20.90
N PRO A 129 -9.50 -14.49 20.66
CA PRO A 129 -9.60 -15.19 19.39
C PRO A 129 -11.03 -15.66 19.11
N VAL A 130 -11.50 -15.44 17.88
CA VAL A 130 -12.80 -15.97 17.40
C VAL A 130 -12.74 -17.50 17.30
N ASN A 131 -11.58 -18.04 16.91
CA ASN A 131 -11.32 -19.47 16.84
C ASN A 131 -10.20 -19.86 17.83
N PRO A 132 -10.50 -20.09 19.13
CA PRO A 132 -9.49 -20.35 20.16
C PRO A 132 -8.60 -21.56 19.87
N THR A 133 -9.16 -22.63 19.30
CA THR A 133 -8.37 -23.82 19.00
C THR A 133 -7.39 -23.60 17.85
N LEU A 134 -7.78 -22.80 16.85
CA LEU A 134 -6.89 -22.43 15.75
C LEU A 134 -5.77 -21.51 16.24
N CYS A 135 -6.11 -20.56 17.11
CA CYS A 135 -5.12 -19.71 17.79
C CYS A 135 -4.13 -20.55 18.61
N ASN A 136 -4.62 -21.53 19.40
CA ASN A 136 -3.75 -22.41 20.17
C ASN A 136 -2.80 -23.21 19.28
N LEU A 137 -3.31 -23.81 18.20
CA LEU A 137 -2.48 -24.52 17.24
C LEU A 137 -1.40 -23.62 16.63
N MET A 138 -1.75 -22.42 16.18
CA MET A 138 -0.78 -21.50 15.57
C MET A 138 0.29 -21.03 16.55
N TYR A 139 -0.06 -20.90 17.82
CA TYR A 139 0.89 -20.62 18.88
C TYR A 139 1.83 -21.81 19.14
N ASP A 140 1.28 -23.02 19.22
CA ASP A 140 2.06 -24.23 19.51
C ASP A 140 3.07 -24.54 18.38
N VAL A 141 2.75 -24.17 17.14
CA VAL A 141 3.63 -24.30 15.97
C VAL A 141 4.59 -23.10 15.83
N GLY A 142 4.47 -22.07 16.67
CA GLY A 142 5.38 -20.92 16.72
C GLY A 142 5.09 -19.82 15.69
N PHE A 143 3.89 -19.78 15.12
CA PHE A 143 3.50 -18.77 14.12
C PHE A 143 2.94 -17.48 14.73
N ILE A 144 2.48 -17.51 15.99
CA ILE A 144 1.92 -16.34 16.68
C ILE A 144 2.35 -16.25 18.15
N GLU A 145 2.18 -15.07 18.72
CA GLU A 145 2.24 -14.81 20.16
C GLU A 145 0.84 -14.53 20.72
N LYS A 146 0.53 -14.97 21.95
CA LYS A 146 -0.81 -14.84 22.57
C LYS A 146 -1.02 -13.56 23.39
N TYR A 147 -0.08 -12.62 23.36
CA TYR A 147 -0.12 -11.42 24.22
C TYR A 147 -0.96 -10.26 23.65
N GLY A 148 -1.61 -10.44 22.48
CA GLY A 148 -2.33 -9.34 21.80
C GLY A 148 -1.40 -8.25 21.25
N SER A 149 -0.11 -8.55 21.11
CA SER A 149 0.92 -7.63 20.64
C SER A 149 0.93 -7.44 19.11
N GLY A 150 0.30 -8.32 18.34
CA GLY A 150 0.35 -8.34 16.88
C GLY A 150 -0.01 -7.00 16.23
N ILE A 151 -1.09 -6.36 16.68
CA ILE A 151 -1.52 -5.05 16.15
C ILE A 151 -0.50 -3.95 16.48
N TYR A 152 0.06 -3.94 17.68
CA TYR A 152 1.11 -2.99 18.06
C TYR A 152 2.38 -3.22 17.25
N MET A 153 2.81 -4.47 17.11
CA MET A 153 3.97 -4.85 16.30
C MET A 153 3.80 -4.40 14.85
N MET A 154 2.62 -4.60 14.24
CA MET A 154 2.36 -4.14 12.87
C MET A 154 2.53 -2.62 12.73
N LYS A 155 2.02 -1.84 13.69
CA LYS A 155 2.18 -0.37 13.70
C LYS A 155 3.65 0.04 13.82
N GLU A 156 4.38 -0.58 14.76
CA GLU A 156 5.81 -0.31 14.95
C GLU A 156 6.64 -0.67 13.72
N LEU A 157 6.36 -1.82 13.10
CA LEU A 157 7.01 -2.27 11.88
C LEU A 157 6.77 -1.30 10.73
N CYS A 158 5.51 -0.88 10.51
CA CYS A 158 5.20 0.10 9.45
C CYS A 158 5.93 1.42 9.67
N LYS A 159 5.94 1.93 10.91
CA LYS A 159 6.67 3.16 11.25
C LYS A 159 8.18 3.03 11.02
N LYS A 160 8.80 1.92 11.43
CA LYS A 160 10.23 1.64 11.13
C LYS A 160 10.49 1.48 9.64
N TRP A 161 9.47 1.08 8.88
CA TRP A 161 9.56 0.93 7.43
C TRP A 161 9.35 2.23 6.66
N GLU A 162 9.02 3.33 7.37
CA GLU A 162 8.62 4.63 6.83
C GLU A 162 7.26 4.60 6.11
N ASN A 163 6.43 3.61 6.42
CA ASN A 163 5.05 3.53 5.99
C ASN A 163 4.13 4.21 7.01
N GLU A 164 2.96 4.64 6.56
CA GLU A 164 1.85 4.99 7.44
C GLU A 164 1.40 3.79 8.28
N GLU A 165 0.81 4.04 9.46
CA GLU A 165 0.22 2.98 10.25
C GLU A 165 -0.93 2.29 9.48
N PRO A 166 -1.12 0.97 9.67
CA PRO A 166 -2.20 0.26 8.99
C PRO A 166 -3.56 0.84 9.38
N ARG A 167 -4.36 1.18 8.37
CA ARG A 167 -5.71 1.72 8.56
C ARG A 167 -6.73 0.58 8.60
N TYR A 168 -7.60 0.60 9.60
CA TYR A 168 -8.64 -0.40 9.77
C TYR A 168 -10.00 0.19 9.37
N GLU A 169 -10.73 -0.51 8.51
CA GLU A 169 -12.14 -0.25 8.24
C GLU A 169 -12.94 -1.41 8.83
N LEU A 170 -13.74 -1.10 9.86
CA LEU A 170 -14.48 -2.08 10.63
C LEU A 170 -15.95 -2.11 10.16
N HIS A 171 -16.40 -3.27 9.72
CA HIS A 171 -17.81 -3.56 9.50
C HIS A 171 -18.24 -4.79 10.30
N PRO A 172 -19.54 -4.95 10.61
CA PRO A 172 -20.03 -6.08 11.40
C PRO A 172 -19.68 -7.46 10.81
N LEU A 173 -19.63 -7.56 9.48
CA LEU A 173 -19.41 -8.81 8.74
C LEU A 173 -18.05 -8.87 8.03
N GLU A 174 -17.28 -7.79 8.04
CA GLU A 174 -16.01 -7.70 7.32
C GLU A 174 -15.07 -6.73 8.03
N THR A 175 -13.81 -7.14 8.20
CA THR A 175 -12.74 -6.28 8.69
C THR A 175 -11.73 -6.10 7.58
N ASN A 176 -11.42 -4.85 7.25
CA ASN A 176 -10.48 -4.49 6.21
C ASN A 176 -9.26 -3.79 6.80
N ILE A 177 -8.06 -4.22 6.42
CA ILE A 177 -6.79 -3.63 6.84
C ILE A 177 -6.07 -3.11 5.60
N TYR A 178 -5.69 -1.83 5.61
CA TYR A 178 -4.97 -1.19 4.51
C TYR A 178 -3.54 -0.85 4.92
N PHE A 179 -2.60 -1.21 4.06
CA PHE A 179 -1.20 -0.81 4.13
C PHE A 179 -0.92 0.14 2.97
N SER A 180 -0.59 1.40 3.28
CA SER A 180 -0.23 2.40 2.28
C SER A 180 1.21 2.16 1.77
N SER A 181 1.41 2.28 0.46
CA SER A 181 2.76 2.33 -0.11
C SER A 181 3.48 3.60 0.40
N PRO A 182 4.76 3.52 0.77
CA PRO A 182 5.57 4.70 1.04
C PRO A 182 6.01 5.40 -0.26
N VAL A 183 5.93 4.68 -1.40
CA VAL A 183 6.24 5.23 -2.71
C VAL A 183 4.98 5.89 -3.25
N ALA A 184 5.00 7.21 -3.29
CA ALA A 184 4.02 7.94 -4.06
C ALA A 184 4.25 7.63 -5.55
N GLU A 185 3.54 6.64 -6.09
CA GLU A 185 3.23 6.67 -7.51
C GLU A 185 2.60 8.04 -7.80
N PRO A 186 3.05 8.79 -8.81
CA PRO A 186 2.20 9.82 -9.37
C PRO A 186 1.00 9.10 -10.00
N THR A 187 -0.05 8.88 -9.21
CA THR A 187 -1.30 8.32 -9.71
C THR A 187 -1.81 9.27 -10.78
N LEU A 188 -2.15 8.76 -11.96
CA LEU A 188 -2.87 9.54 -12.99
C LEU A 188 -4.16 10.16 -12.42
N VAL A 189 -4.74 9.53 -11.39
CA VAL A 189 -5.94 9.99 -10.68
C VAL A 189 -5.69 11.27 -9.87
N ASP A 190 -4.48 11.48 -9.34
CA ASP A 190 -4.12 12.73 -8.64
C ASP A 190 -3.84 13.87 -9.63
N ILE A 191 -3.58 13.54 -10.91
CA ILE A 191 -3.43 14.55 -11.95
C ILE A 191 -4.80 15.15 -12.26
N GLU A 192 -5.88 14.38 -12.39
CA GLU A 192 -7.19 14.94 -12.78
C GLU A 192 -7.80 15.87 -11.71
N ASP A 193 -7.78 15.51 -10.43
CA ASP A 193 -8.41 16.30 -9.36
C ASP A 193 -7.59 17.53 -8.92
N VAL A 194 -6.25 17.46 -9.01
CA VAL A 194 -5.38 18.60 -8.68
C VAL A 194 -5.12 19.47 -9.92
N THR A 195 -5.12 18.93 -11.15
CA THR A 195 -5.11 19.75 -12.37
C THR A 195 -6.43 20.50 -12.59
N ALA A 196 -7.53 20.11 -11.95
CA ALA A 196 -8.76 20.92 -11.93
C ALA A 196 -8.53 22.32 -11.31
N LYS A 197 -7.52 22.48 -10.43
CA LYS A 197 -7.11 23.78 -9.87
C LYS A 197 -6.11 24.55 -10.74
N LEU A 198 -5.58 23.91 -11.79
CA LEU A 198 -4.67 24.51 -12.76
C LEU A 198 -5.45 25.04 -13.95
N ASN A 199 -5.08 26.23 -14.43
CA ASN A 199 -5.61 26.73 -15.68
C ASN A 199 -4.96 26.02 -16.89
N GLU A 200 -5.56 26.14 -18.07
CA GLU A 200 -5.09 25.44 -19.28
C GLU A 200 -3.61 25.70 -19.60
N ARG A 201 -3.12 26.92 -19.38
CA ARG A 201 -1.70 27.25 -19.57
C ARG A 201 -0.76 26.60 -18.54
N GLN A 202 -1.22 26.38 -17.30
CA GLN A 202 -0.44 25.69 -16.27
C GLN A 202 -0.37 24.20 -16.57
N LYS A 203 -1.47 23.59 -17.02
CA LYS A 203 -1.49 22.19 -17.49
C LYS A 203 -0.50 21.96 -18.63
N GLN A 204 -0.54 22.82 -19.66
CA GLN A 204 0.40 22.74 -20.79
C GLN A 204 1.87 22.84 -20.40
N GLY A 205 2.19 23.72 -19.44
CA GLY A 205 3.56 23.84 -18.93
C GLY A 205 4.00 22.63 -18.09
N LEU A 206 3.08 22.05 -17.32
CA LEU A 206 3.34 20.85 -16.53
C LEU A 206 3.58 19.62 -17.42
N GLU A 207 2.75 19.42 -18.45
CA GLU A 207 2.94 18.35 -19.45
C GLU A 207 4.29 18.49 -20.17
N SER A 208 4.66 19.72 -20.52
CA SER A 208 5.93 20.00 -21.18
C SER A 208 7.12 19.72 -20.27
N ALA A 209 7.01 20.06 -18.98
CA ALA A 209 8.03 19.75 -17.98
C ALA A 209 8.15 18.24 -17.76
N HIS A 210 7.04 17.51 -17.74
CA HIS A 210 7.03 16.06 -17.62
C HIS A 210 7.70 15.38 -18.82
N ARG A 211 7.34 15.80 -20.05
CA ARG A 211 7.91 15.22 -21.29
C ARG A 211 9.40 15.50 -21.47
N ARG A 212 9.87 16.69 -21.05
CA ARG A 212 11.26 17.12 -21.22
C ARG A 212 12.14 16.86 -19.98
N GLY A 213 11.56 16.39 -18.89
CA GLY A 213 12.21 16.24 -17.59
C GLY A 213 12.39 17.56 -16.81
N PHE A 214 12.44 18.71 -17.48
CA PHE A 214 12.48 20.03 -16.86
C PHE A 214 11.86 21.09 -17.79
N ILE A 215 11.56 22.25 -17.24
CA ILE A 215 11.14 23.43 -17.98
C ILE A 215 11.85 24.68 -17.46
N THR A 216 12.33 25.55 -18.35
CA THR A 216 12.81 26.88 -17.97
C THR A 216 11.70 27.91 -18.06
N ARG A 217 11.90 29.07 -17.43
CA ARG A 217 10.96 30.19 -17.59
C ARG A 217 10.84 30.63 -19.06
N ARG A 218 11.94 30.57 -19.82
CA ARG A 218 11.96 30.91 -21.24
C ARG A 218 11.12 29.93 -22.06
N ASP A 219 11.23 28.63 -21.74
CA ASP A 219 10.42 27.60 -22.39
C ASP A 219 8.93 27.78 -22.08
N TYR A 220 8.58 28.03 -20.82
CA TYR A 220 7.20 28.27 -20.41
C TYR A 220 6.60 29.50 -21.12
N MET A 221 7.37 30.59 -21.25
CA MET A 221 6.95 31.77 -22.01
C MET A 221 6.70 31.46 -23.48
N GLY A 222 7.56 30.65 -24.11
CA GLY A 222 7.43 30.25 -25.50
C GLY A 222 6.23 29.35 -25.77
N ILE A 223 5.99 28.38 -24.88
CA ILE A 223 4.89 27.42 -24.99
C ILE A 223 3.55 28.10 -24.73
N CYS A 224 3.44 28.82 -23.61
CA CYS A 224 2.18 29.41 -23.18
C CYS A 224 1.94 30.83 -23.74
N LYS A 225 2.90 31.38 -24.50
CA LYS A 225 2.86 32.74 -25.08
C LYS A 225 2.52 33.83 -24.06
N VAL A 226 3.15 33.79 -22.89
CA VAL A 226 2.92 34.72 -21.78
C VAL A 226 4.12 35.62 -21.49
N SER A 227 3.86 36.76 -20.85
CA SER A 227 4.92 37.68 -20.39
C SER A 227 5.75 37.07 -19.26
N HIS A 228 6.97 37.59 -19.07
CA HIS A 228 7.89 37.13 -18.04
C HIS A 228 7.30 37.17 -16.63
N THR A 229 6.51 38.21 -16.32
CA THR A 229 5.85 38.40 -15.02
C THR A 229 4.78 37.33 -14.77
N ILE A 230 4.01 36.98 -15.81
CA ILE A 230 2.96 35.95 -15.71
C ILE A 230 3.60 34.57 -15.56
N ALA A 231 4.61 34.26 -16.39
CA ALA A 231 5.35 33.00 -16.29
C ALA A 231 5.95 32.81 -14.89
N HIS A 232 6.53 33.86 -14.31
CA HIS A 232 7.06 33.79 -12.95
C HIS A 232 5.97 33.48 -11.91
N LYS A 233 4.82 34.17 -11.99
CA LYS A 233 3.70 33.93 -11.06
C LYS A 233 3.14 32.52 -11.19
N ASP A 234 2.94 32.02 -12.40
CA ASP A 234 2.39 30.68 -12.64
C ASP A 234 3.34 29.58 -12.18
N LEU A 235 4.63 29.66 -12.54
CA LEU A 235 5.64 28.70 -12.09
C LEU A 235 5.77 28.71 -10.57
N LYS A 236 5.77 29.89 -9.94
CA LYS A 236 5.79 30.02 -8.47
C LYS A 236 4.54 29.40 -7.83
N LYS A 237 3.36 29.60 -8.43
CA LYS A 237 2.10 29.01 -7.96
C LYS A 237 2.15 27.48 -8.03
N MET A 238 2.64 26.93 -9.14
CA MET A 238 2.80 25.47 -9.30
C MET A 238 3.84 24.87 -8.34
N VAL A 239 4.92 25.62 -8.02
CA VAL A 239 5.87 25.22 -6.97
C VAL A 239 5.20 25.21 -5.59
N ASN A 240 4.47 26.27 -5.24
CA ASN A 240 3.75 26.36 -3.97
C ASN A 240 2.66 25.29 -3.81
N MET A 241 2.05 24.87 -4.92
CA MET A 241 1.07 23.79 -4.96
C MET A 241 1.71 22.38 -4.93
N GLY A 242 3.03 22.30 -4.98
CA GLY A 242 3.76 21.03 -4.90
C GLY A 242 3.88 20.27 -6.23
N PHE A 243 3.54 20.88 -7.37
CA PHE A 243 3.69 20.25 -8.68
C PHE A 243 5.09 20.34 -9.27
N LEU A 244 5.84 21.40 -8.91
CA LEU A 244 7.18 21.65 -9.42
C LEU A 244 8.16 21.87 -8.28
N THR A 245 9.40 21.43 -8.44
CA THR A 245 10.56 21.82 -7.63
C THR A 245 11.49 22.72 -8.43
N VAL A 246 12.22 23.59 -7.75
CA VAL A 246 13.17 24.52 -8.37
C VAL A 246 14.58 24.01 -8.13
N ARG A 247 15.39 23.88 -9.19
CA ARG A 247 16.84 23.63 -9.09
C ARG A 247 17.64 24.75 -9.76
N GLY A 248 18.80 25.08 -9.18
CA GLY A 248 19.71 26.12 -9.70
C GLY A 248 19.50 27.51 -9.10
N LYS A 249 20.37 28.46 -9.48
CA LYS A 249 20.33 29.88 -9.04
C LYS A 249 20.53 30.83 -10.23
N GLY A 250 19.94 32.01 -10.15
CA GLY A 250 20.12 33.09 -11.14
C GLY A 250 19.57 32.73 -12.54
N ARG A 251 20.44 32.78 -13.56
CA ARG A 251 20.06 32.48 -14.96
C ARG A 251 19.92 30.98 -15.26
N GLY A 252 20.40 30.11 -14.36
CA GLY A 252 20.35 28.65 -14.49
C GLY A 252 19.18 27.98 -13.76
N VAL A 253 18.11 28.72 -13.47
CA VAL A 253 16.95 28.17 -12.74
C VAL A 253 16.11 27.29 -13.66
N ILE A 254 15.96 26.02 -13.28
CA ILE A 254 15.10 25.04 -13.95
C ILE A 254 13.99 24.59 -12.99
N TYR A 255 12.83 24.27 -13.56
CA TYR A 255 11.68 23.75 -12.84
C TYR A 255 11.47 22.29 -13.25
N ILE A 256 11.43 21.39 -12.28
CA ILE A 256 11.31 19.94 -12.49
C ILE A 256 9.98 19.50 -11.87
N VAL A 257 9.31 18.51 -12.46
CA VAL A 257 8.09 17.96 -11.88
C VAL A 257 8.42 17.31 -10.55
N ARG A 258 7.74 17.72 -9.47
CA ARG A 258 7.96 17.15 -8.15
C ARG A 258 7.39 15.73 -8.15
N VAL A 259 8.29 14.75 -8.09
CA VAL A 259 7.94 13.39 -7.69
C VAL A 259 8.05 13.38 -6.16
N ARG A 260 7.00 12.96 -5.45
CA ARG A 260 7.06 12.88 -3.98
C ARG A 260 8.17 11.88 -3.61
N GLY A 261 9.25 12.37 -2.98
CA GLY A 261 10.47 11.61 -2.65
C GLY A 261 11.78 12.41 -2.66
N ASP A 262 11.81 13.63 -3.22
CA ASP A 262 12.96 14.55 -3.12
C ASP A 262 12.76 15.51 -1.92
N ASP A 263 13.12 15.09 -0.70
CA ASP A 263 13.48 15.96 0.44
C ASP A 263 14.66 15.34 1.21
#